data_AF-A0A7W6LRV1-F1
#
_entry.id   AF-A0A7W6LRV1-F1
#
_cell.length_a   1.000
_cell.length_b   1.000
_cell.length_c   1.000
_cell.angle_alpha   90.00
_cell.angle_beta   90.00
_cell.angle_gamma   90.00
#
_symmetry.space_group_name_H-M   'P 1'
#
loop_
_entity.id
_entity.type
_entity.pdbx_description
1 polymer ?
#
loop_
_entity_poly.entity_id
_entity_poly.type
_entity_poly.pdbx_seq_one_letter_code
_entity_poly.pdbx_strand_id
1 'polypeptide(L)'
;MPPVYRAGLLAAPLIACLGSAPSAAKDEAPQGTQVPALPSGTKAPPGTGGIMAPPGDAEEAIRSEFRTMEKRGTRDAYLLFVQRHPQHPLAQEASRRAAALARATPG
;
A
#
# COMPACT_ATOMS: atom_id res chain seq x y z
N MET A 1 0.14 -48.35 18.50
CA MET A 1 -0.34 -47.23 19.36
C MET A 1 0.84 -46.42 19.87
N PRO A 2 1.12 -45.25 19.28
CA PRO A 2 1.96 -44.21 19.88
C PRO A 2 1.13 -43.10 20.56
N PRO A 3 1.74 -42.28 21.44
CA PRO A 3 1.07 -41.61 22.56
C PRO A 3 0.31 -40.32 22.22
N VAL A 4 -0.71 -40.08 23.04
CA VAL A 4 -1.49 -38.84 23.17
C VAL A 4 -0.61 -37.69 23.68
N TYR A 5 -0.50 -36.62 22.91
CA TYR A 5 0.04 -35.35 23.39
C TYR A 5 -1.11 -34.39 23.68
N ARG A 6 -1.30 -34.08 24.97
CA ARG A 6 -2.03 -32.89 25.44
C ARG A 6 -0.99 -31.82 25.75
N ALA A 7 -1.03 -30.72 25.02
CA ALA A 7 -0.44 -29.45 25.44
C ALA A 7 -1.40 -28.35 25.00
N GLY A 8 -2.07 -27.74 25.98
CA GLY A 8 -3.02 -26.66 25.77
C GLY A 8 -2.29 -25.42 25.27
N LEU A 9 -2.85 -24.79 24.24
CA LEU A 9 -2.43 -23.47 23.79
C LEU A 9 -3.57 -22.49 24.13
N LEU A 10 -3.25 -21.52 24.98
CA LEU A 10 -4.11 -20.42 25.38
C LEU A 10 -4.47 -19.58 24.15
N ALA A 11 -5.76 -19.52 23.83
CA ALA A 11 -6.31 -18.63 22.81
C ALA A 11 -6.41 -17.21 23.38
N ALA A 12 -5.70 -16.26 22.76
CA ALA A 12 -5.86 -14.84 23.02
C ALA A 12 -6.78 -14.22 21.95
N PRO A 13 -7.88 -13.53 22.32
CA PRO A 13 -8.64 -12.73 21.36
C PRO A 13 -8.11 -11.29 21.32
N LEU A 14 -7.52 -10.89 20.19
CA LEU A 14 -7.34 -9.48 19.81
C LEU A 14 -8.65 -9.00 19.20
N ILE A 15 -9.48 -8.32 20.00
CA ILE A 15 -10.68 -7.64 19.51
C ILE A 15 -10.27 -6.26 19.00
N ALA A 16 -10.29 -6.09 17.68
CA ALA A 16 -10.21 -4.80 17.00
C ALA A 16 -11.60 -4.16 16.98
N CYS A 17 -11.77 -3.01 17.63
CA CYS A 17 -12.97 -2.19 17.47
C CYS A 17 -12.69 -1.06 16.46
N LEU A 18 -13.36 -1.17 15.31
CA LEU A 18 -13.65 -0.09 14.37
C LEU A 18 -14.54 0.98 15.05
N GLY A 19 -14.32 2.26 14.71
CA GLY A 19 -15.28 3.34 14.97
C GLY A 19 -14.67 4.69 14.56
N SER A 20 -14.97 5.17 13.34
CA SER A 20 -16.03 6.15 13.04
C SER A 20 -15.59 7.60 13.28
N ALA A 21 -15.34 8.30 12.17
CA ALA A 21 -15.28 9.77 12.12
C ALA A 21 -16.67 10.38 12.30
N PRO A 22 -16.74 11.62 12.82
CA PRO A 22 -17.65 12.60 12.23
C PRO A 22 -16.97 13.93 11.89
N SER A 23 -17.45 14.52 10.80
CA SER A 23 -17.17 15.87 10.31
C SER A 23 -18.24 16.84 10.84
N ALA A 24 -17.83 17.96 11.44
CA ALA A 24 -18.60 19.20 11.61
C ALA A 24 -17.65 20.26 12.21
N ALA A 25 -17.11 21.23 11.44
CA ALA A 25 -17.71 22.52 11.11
C ALA A 25 -18.34 23.29 12.30
N LYS A 26 -17.69 24.38 12.74
CA LYS A 26 -18.22 25.77 12.73
C LYS A 26 -17.34 26.77 13.51
N ASP A 27 -17.20 27.97 12.92
CA ASP A 27 -17.08 29.33 13.51
C ASP A 27 -15.98 29.62 14.54
N GLU A 28 -15.30 30.77 14.61
CA GLU A 28 -15.31 32.06 13.90
C GLU A 28 -13.96 32.74 14.23
N ALA A 29 -13.54 33.72 13.43
CA ALA A 29 -12.26 34.44 13.52
C ALA A 29 -12.13 35.38 14.76
N PRO A 30 -10.97 36.03 14.99
CA PRO A 30 -10.80 37.33 14.32
C PRO A 30 -9.38 37.61 13.77
N GLN A 31 -9.41 38.03 12.50
CA GLN A 31 -8.72 39.16 11.87
C GLN A 31 -7.51 39.79 12.59
N GLY A 32 -6.34 39.61 11.97
CA GLY A 32 -5.18 40.47 12.11
C GLY A 32 -4.70 40.93 10.72
N THR A 33 -5.17 42.10 10.30
CA THR A 33 -4.49 43.09 9.46
C THR A 33 -3.80 42.65 8.14
N GLN A 34 -4.62 42.61 7.08
CA GLN A 34 -4.52 43.38 5.82
C GLN A 34 -3.14 43.72 5.21
N VAL A 35 -2.96 43.33 3.94
CA VAL A 35 -2.47 44.24 2.87
C VAL A 35 -3.34 44.06 1.60
N PRO A 36 -3.80 45.14 0.95
CA PRO A 36 -4.87 45.10 -0.05
C PRO A 36 -4.37 45.03 -1.51
N ALA A 37 -5.35 44.74 -2.38
CA ALA A 37 -5.49 45.14 -3.79
C ALA A 37 -5.38 44.02 -4.85
N LEU A 38 -6.56 43.55 -5.30
CA LEU A 38 -6.80 43.02 -6.65
C LEU A 38 -7.15 44.21 -7.57
N PRO A 39 -6.86 44.17 -8.88
CA PRO A 39 -7.85 43.58 -9.78
C PRO A 39 -7.30 42.73 -10.94
N SER A 40 -8.11 41.73 -11.28
CA SER A 40 -8.21 40.93 -12.50
C SER A 40 -7.35 41.33 -13.70
N GLY A 41 -6.38 40.47 -14.03
CA GLY A 41 -5.83 40.32 -15.37
C GLY A 41 -6.02 38.87 -15.82
N THR A 42 -6.98 38.64 -16.71
CA THR A 42 -7.13 37.37 -17.45
C THR A 42 -5.90 37.13 -18.31
N LYS A 43 -5.02 36.20 -17.90
CA LYS A 43 -4.09 35.52 -18.82
C LYS A 43 -3.67 34.19 -18.20
N ALA A 44 -4.26 33.08 -18.69
CA ALA A 44 -3.80 31.74 -18.34
C ALA A 44 -2.28 31.62 -18.63
N PRO A 45 -1.45 31.10 -17.72
CA PRO A 45 -0.05 30.85 -18.04
C PRO A 45 0.05 29.70 -19.07
N PRO A 46 0.70 29.92 -20.22
CA PRO A 46 0.93 28.86 -21.19
C PRO A 46 1.99 27.88 -20.66
N GLY A 47 1.65 26.59 -20.69
CA GLY A 47 2.53 25.47 -20.34
C GLY A 47 2.15 24.87 -19.00
N THR A 48 1.45 23.73 -19.02
CA THR A 48 1.44 22.77 -17.91
C THR A 48 2.83 22.13 -17.79
N GLY A 49 3.86 22.95 -17.58
CA GLY A 49 5.16 22.52 -17.09
C GLY A 49 5.02 22.21 -15.60
N GLY A 50 4.05 21.36 -15.24
CA GLY A 50 4.03 20.76 -13.93
C GLY A 50 5.31 19.97 -13.82
N ILE A 51 6.20 20.38 -12.91
CA ILE A 51 7.38 19.63 -12.47
C ILE A 51 7.01 18.16 -12.33
N MET A 52 7.28 17.36 -13.36
CA MET A 52 7.08 15.93 -13.32
C MET A 52 8.07 15.44 -12.28
N ALA A 53 7.57 14.86 -11.18
CA ALA A 53 8.43 14.34 -10.14
C ALA A 53 9.48 13.43 -10.82
N PRO A 54 10.78 13.58 -10.49
CA PRO A 54 11.80 12.78 -11.14
C PRO A 54 11.45 11.30 -10.97
N PRO A 55 11.71 10.47 -11.99
CA PRO A 55 11.43 9.05 -11.88
C PRO A 55 12.12 8.53 -10.62
N GLY A 56 11.33 8.00 -9.70
CA GLY A 56 11.84 7.42 -8.47
C GLY A 56 12.79 6.27 -8.76
N ASP A 57 13.56 5.86 -7.76
CA ASP A 57 14.46 4.72 -7.87
C ASP A 57 13.68 3.45 -8.30
N ALA A 58 13.98 2.95 -9.49
CA ALA A 58 13.24 1.85 -10.10
C ALA A 58 13.33 0.57 -9.24
N GLU A 59 14.48 0.34 -8.61
CA GLU A 59 14.71 -0.80 -7.73
C GLU A 59 13.84 -0.71 -6.46
N GLU A 60 13.73 0.47 -5.83
CA GLU A 60 12.81 0.70 -4.71
C GLU A 60 11.35 0.52 -5.12
N ALA A 61 10.96 0.96 -6.32
CA ALA A 61 9.60 0.75 -6.84
C ALA A 61 9.28 -0.74 -6.95
N ILE A 62 10.18 -1.52 -7.55
CA ILE A 62 10.03 -2.99 -7.68
C ILE A 62 9.98 -3.66 -6.30
N ARG A 63 10.85 -3.26 -5.37
CA ARG A 63 10.84 -3.77 -3.98
C ARG A 63 9.52 -3.43 -3.27
N SER A 64 8.98 -2.23 -3.48
CA SER A 64 7.69 -1.83 -2.91
C SER A 64 6.52 -2.62 -3.47
N GLU A 65 6.52 -2.90 -4.78
CA GLU A 65 5.55 -3.80 -5.39
C GLU A 65 5.64 -5.21 -4.80
N PHE A 66 6.85 -5.74 -4.62
CA PHE A 66 7.04 -7.06 -4.01
C PHE A 66 6.46 -7.10 -2.60
N ARG A 67 6.75 -6.10 -1.75
CA ARG A 67 6.16 -5.95 -0.40
C ARG A 67 4.63 -5.93 -0.44
N THR A 68 4.03 -5.38 -1.50
CA THR A 68 2.57 -5.40 -1.67
C THR A 68 2.06 -6.81 -1.94
N MET A 69 2.79 -7.64 -2.69
CA MET A 69 2.45 -9.05 -2.89
C MET A 69 2.63 -9.86 -1.61
N GLU A 70 3.66 -9.54 -0.81
CA GLU A 70 3.85 -10.16 0.51
C GLU A 70 2.66 -9.92 1.43
N LYS A 71 2.13 -8.68 1.46
CA LYS A 71 0.94 -8.34 2.23
C LYS A 71 -0.31 -9.08 1.77
N ARG A 72 -0.45 -9.33 0.47
CA ARG A 72 -1.58 -10.09 -0.08
C ARG A 72 -1.46 -11.59 0.23
N GLY A 73 -0.24 -12.13 0.16
CA GLY A 73 0.04 -13.51 0.55
C GLY A 73 -0.66 -14.57 -0.30
N THR A 74 -1.14 -14.25 -1.50
CA THR A 74 -1.82 -15.20 -2.39
C THR A 74 -0.94 -15.66 -3.53
N ARG A 75 -1.19 -16.88 -4.03
CA ARG A 75 -0.47 -17.44 -5.19
C ARG A 75 -0.51 -16.49 -6.38
N ASP A 76 -1.69 -15.98 -6.72
CA ASP A 76 -1.90 -15.14 -7.90
C ASP A 76 -1.17 -13.78 -7.78
N ALA A 77 -1.10 -13.20 -6.57
CA ALA A 77 -0.34 -11.97 -6.35
C ALA A 77 1.15 -12.16 -6.67
N TYR A 78 1.74 -13.27 -6.20
CA TYR A 78 3.13 -13.58 -6.50
C TYR A 78 3.35 -13.91 -7.99
N LEU A 79 2.44 -14.64 -8.65
CA LEU A 79 2.55 -14.91 -10.09
C LEU A 79 2.47 -13.63 -10.92
N LEU A 80 1.62 -12.69 -10.54
CA LEU A 80 1.52 -11.39 -11.20
C LEU A 80 2.85 -10.61 -11.12
N PHE A 81 3.57 -10.70 -10.00
CA PHE A 81 4.89 -10.09 -9.87
C PHE A 81 5.92 -10.72 -10.81
N VAL A 82 5.93 -12.05 -10.92
CA VAL A 82 6.81 -12.77 -11.86
C VAL A 82 6.55 -12.34 -13.30
N GLN A 83 5.27 -12.18 -13.69
CA GLN A 83 4.91 -11.74 -15.04
C GLN A 83 5.38 -10.32 -15.36
N ARG A 84 5.34 -9.41 -14.37
CA ARG A 84 5.76 -8.01 -14.55
C ARG A 84 7.27 -7.84 -14.55
N HIS A 85 7.96 -8.61 -13.71
CA HIS A 85 9.39 -8.44 -13.45
C HIS A 85 10.17 -9.75 -13.71
N PRO A 86 10.05 -10.40 -14.88
CA PRO A 86 10.55 -11.76 -15.08
C PRO A 86 12.08 -11.90 -14.98
N GLN A 87 12.82 -10.81 -15.19
CA GLN A 87 14.29 -10.78 -15.12
C GLN A 87 14.81 -10.32 -13.75
N HIS A 88 13.92 -9.94 -12.83
CA HIS A 88 14.32 -9.42 -11.52
C HIS A 88 14.62 -10.55 -10.53
N PRO A 89 15.67 -10.46 -9.69
CA PRO A 89 16.00 -11.51 -8.72
C PRO A 89 14.84 -11.89 -7.78
N LEU A 90 14.02 -10.92 -7.38
CA LEU A 90 12.83 -11.18 -6.54
C LEU A 90 11.76 -12.03 -7.24
N ALA A 91 11.77 -12.16 -8.57
CA ALA A 91 10.83 -13.04 -9.28
C ALA A 91 11.06 -14.51 -8.94
N GLN A 92 12.31 -14.92 -8.68
CA GLN A 92 12.62 -16.27 -8.24
C GLN A 92 11.98 -16.56 -6.87
N GLU A 93 12.06 -15.59 -5.95
CA GLU A 93 11.43 -15.70 -4.64
C GLU A 93 9.90 -15.70 -4.74
N ALA A 94 9.32 -14.82 -5.56
CA ALA A 94 7.88 -14.80 -5.84
C ALA A 94 7.40 -16.16 -6.36
N SER A 95 8.12 -16.75 -7.32
CA SER A 95 7.83 -18.06 -7.88
C SER A 95 7.86 -19.16 -6.81
N ARG A 96 8.89 -19.16 -5.95
CA ARG A 96 9.02 -20.11 -4.83
C ARG A 96 7.83 -20.03 -3.89
N ARG A 97 7.42 -18.82 -3.51
CA ARG A 97 6.27 -18.59 -2.61
C ARG A 97 4.94 -18.98 -3.26
N ALA A 98 4.75 -18.65 -4.54
CA ALA A 98 3.58 -19.08 -5.30
C ALA A 98 3.46 -20.62 -5.33
N ALA A 99 4.57 -21.32 -5.58
CA ALA A 99 4.60 -22.78 -5.57
C ALA A 99 4.32 -23.36 -4.17
N ALA A 100 4.82 -22.72 -3.11
CA ALA A 100 4.53 -23.14 -1.74
C ALA A 100 3.04 -23.02 -1.39
N LEU A 101 2.42 -21.90 -1.77
CA LEU A 101 0.99 -21.67 -1.56
C LEU A 101 0.13 -22.66 -2.37
N ALA A 102 0.53 -22.99 -3.60
CA ALA A 102 -0.16 -23.99 -4.40
C ALA A 102 -0.17 -25.39 -3.76
N ARG A 103 0.89 -25.76 -3.02
CA ARG A 103 0.93 -27.02 -2.28
C ARG A 103 0.10 -26.99 -0.99
N ALA A 104 -0.01 -25.82 -0.37
CA ALA A 104 -0.77 -25.64 0.87
C ALA A 104 -2.28 -25.61 0.64
N THR A 105 -2.73 -25.25 -0.56
CA THR A 105 -4.14 -25.24 -0.95
C THR A 105 -4.36 -26.23 -2.09
N PRO A 106 -4.49 -27.54 -1.78
CA PRO A 106 -4.99 -28.49 -2.76
C PRO A 106 -6.41 -28.07 -3.15
N GLY A 107 -6.64 -27.90 -4.45
CA GLY A 107 -7.96 -27.56 -4.99
C GLY A 107 -8.98 -28.65 -4.77
#